data_AF-A0A7Y1ZCJ5-F1
#
_entry.id   AF-A0A7Y1ZCJ5-F1
#
_cell.length_a   1.000
_cell.length_b   1.000
_cell.length_c   1.000
_cell.angle_alpha   90.00
_cell.angle_beta   90.00
_cell.angle_gamma   90.00
#
_symmetry.space_group_name_H-M   'P 1'
#
loop_
_entity.id
_entity.type
_entity.pdbx_description
1 polymer ?
#
loop_
_entity_poly.entity_id
_entity_poly.type
_entity_poly.pdbx_seq_one_letter_code
_entity_poly.pdbx_strand_id
1 'polypeptide(L)'
;MKIENTKAQMRKGVLEYCILSILKDGEAYTSDILETLKDAKMLVVEGTIYPLLTRLKNAGLLNYRWEESTSGPPRKYYELTETGKLFLKELNTTWSELQQAVNRVTSEKTTK
;
A
#
# COMPACT_ATOMS: atom_id res chain seq x y z
N MET A 1 13.92 -14.08 18.01
CA MET A 1 13.10 -13.50 16.92
C MET A 1 13.57 -14.11 15.60
N LYS A 2 12.67 -14.63 14.75
CA LYS A 2 13.06 -15.19 13.43
C LYS A 2 13.20 -14.05 12.42
N ILE A 3 14.29 -14.02 11.65
CA ILE A 3 14.58 -12.95 10.67
C ILE A 3 13.43 -12.76 9.67
N GLU A 4 12.81 -13.85 9.22
CA GLU A 4 11.69 -13.81 8.29
C GLU A 4 10.44 -13.16 8.89
N ASN A 5 10.21 -13.31 10.19
CA ASN A 5 9.10 -12.62 10.87
C ASN A 5 9.34 -11.11 10.87
N THR A 6 10.57 -10.67 11.15
CA THR A 6 10.93 -9.24 11.17
C THR A 6 10.78 -8.62 9.78
N LYS A 7 11.30 -9.28 8.74
CA LYS A 7 11.12 -8.86 7.33
C LYS A 7 9.64 -8.74 6.95
N ALA A 8 8.81 -9.71 7.38
CA ALA A 8 7.38 -9.68 7.11
C ALA A 8 6.67 -8.51 7.82
N GLN A 9 7.03 -8.20 9.06
CA GLN A 9 6.43 -7.07 9.79
C GLN A 9 6.81 -5.72 9.17
N MET A 10 8.07 -5.55 8.74
CA MET A 10 8.49 -4.34 8.02
C MET A 10 7.65 -4.10 6.77
N ARG A 11 7.43 -5.14 5.95
CA ARG A 11 6.60 -5.04 4.74
C ARG A 11 5.13 -4.77 5.07
N LYS A 12 4.57 -5.44 6.08
CA LYS A 12 3.18 -5.20 6.52
C LYS A 12 2.96 -3.77 6.99
N GLY A 13 3.94 -3.18 7.69
CA GLY A 13 3.84 -1.83 8.22
C GLY A 13 3.69 -0.73 7.16
N VAL A 14 4.18 -0.97 5.93
CA VAL A 14 4.11 0.01 4.84
C VAL A 14 3.04 -0.31 3.79
N LEU A 15 2.33 -1.44 3.94
CA LEU A 15 1.47 -1.96 2.88
C LEU A 15 0.29 -1.05 2.54
N GLU A 16 -0.33 -0.42 3.55
CA GLU A 16 -1.41 0.56 3.31
C GLU A 16 -0.92 1.76 2.50
N TYR A 17 0.23 2.29 2.88
CA TYR A 17 0.87 3.39 2.15
C TYR A 17 1.17 3.00 0.70
N CYS A 18 1.68 1.79 0.46
CA CYS A 18 1.91 1.29 -0.90
C CYS A 18 0.61 1.20 -1.72
N ILE A 19 -0.47 0.66 -1.15
CA ILE A 19 -1.76 0.55 -1.85
C ILE A 19 -2.31 1.93 -2.23
N LEU A 20 -2.30 2.88 -1.28
CA LEU A 20 -2.74 4.25 -1.55
C LEU A 20 -1.87 4.92 -2.63
N SER A 21 -0.56 4.67 -2.60
CA SER A 21 0.38 5.19 -3.59
C SER A 21 0.14 4.64 -5.00
N ILE A 22 -0.22 3.35 -5.13
CA ILE A 22 -0.56 2.73 -6.42
C ILE A 22 -1.80 3.39 -7.02
N LEU A 23 -2.78 3.74 -6.19
CA LEU A 23 -4.05 4.37 -6.59
C LEU A 23 -3.96 5.89 -6.76
N LYS A 24 -2.75 6.47 -6.67
CA LYS A 24 -2.56 7.93 -6.76
C LYS A 24 -2.91 8.49 -8.13
N ASP A 25 -2.53 7.77 -9.19
CA ASP A 25 -2.61 8.26 -10.57
C ASP A 25 -3.85 7.73 -11.32
N GLY A 26 -4.70 6.95 -10.64
CA GLY A 26 -5.93 6.41 -11.20
C GLY A 26 -6.50 5.26 -10.39
N GLU A 27 -7.57 4.68 -10.92
CA GLU A 27 -8.19 3.50 -10.36
C GLU A 27 -7.47 2.21 -10.78
N ALA A 28 -7.58 1.17 -9.94
CA ALA A 28 -7.00 -0.14 -10.24
C ALA A 28 -7.89 -1.27 -9.75
N TYR A 29 -7.91 -2.39 -10.48
CA TYR A 29 -8.49 -3.62 -9.99
C TYR A 29 -7.54 -4.29 -8.99
N THR A 30 -8.06 -5.08 -8.06
CA THR A 30 -7.27 -5.76 -7.03
C THR A 30 -6.11 -6.57 -7.60
N SER A 31 -6.27 -7.20 -8.78
CA SER A 31 -5.17 -7.93 -9.42
C SER A 31 -4.03 -7.01 -9.84
N ASP A 32 -4.33 -5.83 -10.36
CA ASP A 32 -3.35 -4.86 -10.84
C ASP A 32 -2.55 -4.30 -9.64
N ILE A 33 -3.23 -4.11 -8.51
CA ILE A 33 -2.58 -3.73 -7.24
C ILE A 33 -1.64 -4.85 -6.77
N LEU A 34 -2.10 -6.11 -6.80
CA LEU A 34 -1.26 -7.27 -6.43
C LEU A 34 -0.05 -7.44 -7.34
N GLU A 35 -0.23 -7.22 -8.65
CA GLU A 35 0.84 -7.30 -9.64
C GLU A 35 1.87 -6.19 -9.41
N THR A 36 1.43 -4.95 -9.24
CA THR A 36 2.31 -3.82 -8.94
C THR A 36 3.12 -4.04 -7.65
N LEU A 37 2.49 -4.57 -6.60
CA LEU A 37 3.17 -4.93 -5.36
C LEU A 37 4.19 -6.06 -5.58
N LYS A 38 3.83 -7.09 -6.35
CA LYS A 38 4.72 -8.21 -6.67
C LYS A 38 5.97 -7.74 -7.42
N ASP A 39 5.82 -6.85 -8.40
CA ASP A 39 6.93 -6.27 -9.17
C ASP A 39 7.86 -5.42 -8.28
N ALA A 40 7.29 -4.74 -7.29
CA ALA A 40 8.04 -4.06 -6.23
C ALA A 40 8.65 -5.01 -5.17
N LYS A 41 8.59 -6.34 -5.39
CA LYS A 41 9.05 -7.39 -4.46
C LYS A 41 8.30 -7.40 -3.11
N MET A 42 7.10 -6.85 -3.09
CA MET A 42 6.17 -6.87 -1.96
C MET A 42 5.19 -8.03 -2.13
N LEU A 43 5.61 -9.22 -1.70
CA LEU A 43 4.79 -10.43 -1.79
C LEU A 43 3.59 -10.35 -0.82
N VAL A 44 2.39 -10.23 -1.39
CA VAL A 44 1.12 -10.15 -0.66
C VAL A 44 0.14 -11.15 -1.26
N VAL A 45 -0.60 -11.84 -0.41
CA VAL A 45 -1.65 -12.79 -0.82
C VAL A 45 -3.02 -12.16 -0.74
N GLU A 46 -3.99 -12.70 -1.47
CA GLU A 46 -5.37 -12.22 -1.51
C GLU A 46 -6.01 -12.09 -0.13
N GLY A 47 -5.81 -13.09 0.74
CA GLY A 47 -6.32 -13.08 2.12
C GLY A 47 -5.80 -11.93 2.99
N THR A 48 -4.75 -11.21 2.55
CA THR A 48 -4.26 -9.99 3.20
C THR A 48 -4.81 -8.74 2.53
N ILE A 49 -4.88 -8.70 1.20
CA ILE A 49 -5.21 -7.46 0.48
C ILE A 49 -6.71 -7.12 0.54
N TYR A 50 -7.61 -8.10 0.44
CA TYR A 50 -9.05 -7.83 0.44
C TYR A 50 -9.56 -7.24 1.77
N PRO A 51 -9.17 -7.76 2.96
CA PRO A 51 -9.50 -7.11 4.23
C PRO A 51 -8.94 -5.69 4.32
N LEU A 52 -7.75 -5.46 3.75
CA LEU A 52 -7.08 -4.16 3.81
C LEU A 52 -7.80 -3.11 2.94
N LEU A 53 -8.16 -3.47 1.70
CA LEU A 53 -8.97 -2.63 0.82
C LEU A 53 -10.33 -2.31 1.46
N THR A 54 -10.94 -3.31 2.12
CA THR A 54 -12.20 -3.13 2.86
C THR A 54 -12.03 -2.14 4.01
N ARG A 55 -10.93 -2.24 4.78
CA ARG A 55 -10.61 -1.32 5.88
C ARG A 55 -10.39 0.10 5.38
N LEU A 56 -9.59 0.28 4.34
CA LEU A 56 -9.31 1.60 3.75
C LEU A 56 -10.58 2.25 3.18
N LYS A 57 -11.46 1.46 2.55
CA LYS A 57 -12.80 1.91 2.12
C LYS A 57 -13.69 2.32 3.29
N ASN A 58 -13.72 1.52 4.35
CA ASN A 58 -14.53 1.81 5.54
C ASN A 58 -14.00 3.02 6.32
N ALA A 59 -12.70 3.32 6.22
CA ALA A 59 -12.09 4.55 6.71
C ALA A 59 -12.34 5.76 5.81
N GLY A 60 -13.06 5.60 4.69
CA GLY A 60 -13.36 6.68 3.75
C GLY A 60 -12.17 7.11 2.89
N LEU A 61 -11.07 6.36 2.87
CA LEU A 61 -9.87 6.66 2.08
C LEU A 61 -9.99 6.16 0.64
N LEU A 62 -10.77 5.09 0.43
CA LEU A 62 -11.04 4.51 -0.88
C LEU A 62 -12.54 4.49 -1.18
N ASN A 63 -12.86 4.61 -2.46
CA ASN A 63 -14.12 4.16 -3.04
C ASN A 63 -13.88 3.00 -4.00
N TYR A 64 -14.96 2.38 -4.46
CA TYR A 64 -14.87 1.46 -5.59
C TYR A 64 -16.07 1.63 -6.53
N ARG A 65 -15.84 1.35 -7.81
CA ARG A 65 -16.91 1.13 -8.79
C ARG A 65 -16.92 -0.32 -9.24
N TRP A 66 -18.11 -0.80 -9.58
CA TRP A 66 -18.26 -2.08 -10.25
C TRP A 66 -18.05 -1.89 -11.74
N GLU A 67 -17.31 -2.80 -12.36
CA GLU A 67 -17.18 -2.92 -13.80
C GLU A 67 -17.62 -4.32 -14.22
N GLU A 68 -18.55 -4.40 -15.17
CA GLU A 68 -18.95 -5.68 -15.73
C GLU A 68 -17.76 -6.29 -16.48
N SER A 69 -17.48 -7.55 -16.20
CA SER A 69 -16.47 -8.31 -16.94
C SER A 69 -17.12 -8.95 -18.15
N THR A 70 -16.49 -8.84 -19.33
CA THR A 70 -16.93 -9.55 -20.54
C THR A 70 -16.88 -11.08 -20.38
N SER A 71 -16.04 -11.56 -19.45
CA SER A 71 -15.96 -12.96 -19.03
C SER A 71 -15.64 -13.03 -17.53
N GLY A 72 -16.59 -13.50 -16.72
CA GLY A 72 -16.40 -13.71 -15.28
C GLY A 72 -17.20 -12.76 -14.38
N PRO A 73 -16.95 -12.80 -13.05
CA PRO A 73 -17.69 -11.96 -12.11
C PRO A 73 -17.37 -10.47 -12.30
N PRO A 74 -18.26 -9.56 -11.87
CA PRO A 74 -18.00 -8.13 -11.85
C PRO A 74 -16.70 -7.79 -11.10
N ARG A 75 -15.92 -6.87 -11.65
CA ARG A 75 -14.66 -6.40 -11.08
C ARG A 75 -14.89 -5.16 -10.22
N LYS A 76 -14.13 -5.02 -9.14
CA LYS A 76 -14.12 -3.81 -8.31
C LYS A 76 -12.88 -3.00 -8.62
N TYR A 77 -13.05 -1.85 -9.26
CA TYR A 77 -11.99 -0.88 -9.43
C TYR A 77 -11.98 0.06 -8.23
N TYR A 78 -10.87 0.11 -7.51
CA TYR A 78 -10.69 0.98 -6.36
C TYR A 78 -10.04 2.28 -6.79
N GLU A 79 -10.41 3.37 -6.14
CA GLU A 79 -9.83 4.69 -6.34
C GLU A 79 -9.69 5.44 -5.01
N LEU A 80 -8.77 6.39 -4.94
CA LEU A 80 -8.67 7.30 -3.80
C LEU A 80 -9.85 8.27 -3.77
N THR A 81 -10.44 8.45 -2.59
CA THR A 81 -11.33 9.59 -2.34
C THR A 81 -10.52 10.88 -2.18
N GLU A 82 -11.17 12.04 -2.13
CA GLU A 82 -10.49 13.30 -1.77
C GLU A 82 -9.82 13.23 -0.38
N THR A 83 -10.49 12.62 0.59
CA THR A 83 -9.91 12.34 1.92
C THR A 83 -8.71 11.41 1.80
N GLY A 84 -8.79 10.38 0.95
CA GLY A 84 -7.69 9.46 0.66
C GLY A 84 -6.46 10.15 0.07
N LYS A 85 -6.66 11.10 -0.85
CA LYS A 85 -5.58 11.90 -1.45
C LYS A 85 -4.89 12.79 -0.42
N LEU A 86 -5.65 13.46 0.44
CA LEU A 86 -5.11 14.27 1.54
C LEU A 86 -4.33 13.40 2.54
N PHE A 87 -4.89 12.25 2.90
CA PHE A 87 -4.24 11.29 3.80
C PHE A 87 -2.93 10.76 3.20
N LEU A 88 -2.91 10.41 1.90
CA LEU A 88 -1.70 9.99 1.20
C LEU A 88 -0.64 11.09 1.18
N LYS A 89 -1.04 12.36 1.03
CA LYS A 89 -0.10 13.48 1.07
C LYS A 89 0.65 13.55 2.41
N GLU A 90 -0.05 13.40 3.53
CA GLU A 90 0.56 13.35 4.85
C GLU A 90 1.45 12.12 5.04
N LEU A 91 1.02 10.96 4.52
CA LEU A 91 1.84 9.75 4.54
C LEU A 91 3.12 9.87 3.72
N ASN A 92 3.10 10.58 2.59
CA ASN A 92 4.32 10.82 1.80
C ASN A 92 5.37 11.57 2.62
N THR A 93 4.95 12.60 3.38
CA THR A 93 5.84 13.35 4.29
C THR A 93 6.39 12.42 5.37
N THR A 94 5.50 11.69 6.04
CA THR A 94 5.87 10.75 7.12
C THR A 94 6.85 9.67 6.62
N TRP A 95 6.61 9.13 5.41
CA TRP A 95 7.48 8.12 4.82
C TRP A 95 8.87 8.67 4.50
N SER A 96 8.94 9.87 3.93
CA SER A 96 10.22 10.54 3.66
C SER A 96 11.02 10.75 4.94
N GLU A 97 10.38 11.25 6.01
CA GLU A 97 11.02 11.44 7.31
C GLU A 97 11.50 10.12 7.92
N LEU A 98 10.67 9.08 7.88
CA LEU A 98 11.01 7.75 8.40
C LEU A 98 12.19 7.15 7.62
N GLN A 99 12.18 7.24 6.29
CA GLN A 99 13.27 6.74 5.46
C GLN A 99 14.58 7.46 5.79
N GLN A 100 14.55 8.79 5.92
CA GLN A 100 15.71 9.58 6.31
C GLN A 100 16.22 9.21 7.71
N ALA A 101 15.32 9.07 8.68
CA ALA A 101 15.67 8.70 10.05
C ALA A 101 16.30 7.31 10.13
N VAL A 102 15.70 6.31 9.46
CA VAL A 102 16.24 4.95 9.39
C VAL A 102 17.61 4.97 8.73
N ASN A 103 17.75 5.58 7.55
CA ASN A 103 19.02 5.66 6.85
C ASN A 103 20.09 6.35 7.70
N ARG A 104 19.76 7.45 8.38
CA ARG A 104 20.70 8.16 9.26
C ARG A 104 21.21 7.28 10.40
N VAL A 105 20.36 6.42 10.96
CA VAL A 105 20.72 5.55 12.10
C VAL A 105 21.45 4.28 11.64
N THR A 106 21.13 3.75 10.45
CA THR A 106 21.70 2.49 9.94
C THR A 106 22.91 2.66 9.02
N SER A 107 23.16 3.85 8.50
CA SER A 107 24.38 4.16 7.75
C SER A 107 25.56 4.29 8.71
N GLU A 108 26.70 3.65 8.41
CA GLU A 108 27.87 3.70 9.29
C GLU A 108 28.51 5.11 9.39
N LYS A 109 28.88 5.44 10.65
CA LYS A 109 29.79 6.49 11.17
C LYS A 109 29.25 7.91 11.40
N THR A 110 29.04 8.22 12.69
CA THR A 110 29.79 9.34 13.28
C THR A 110 31.00 8.76 13.99
N THR A 111 32.13 8.69 13.29
CA THR A 111 33.44 8.63 13.95
C THR A 111 33.52 9.84 14.87
N LYS A 112 33.56 9.64 16.18
CA LYS A 112 34.19 10.59 17.09
C LYS A 112 35.65 10.21 17.23
#